data_AF-A0A9E0BFY3-F1
#
_entry.id   AF-A0A9E0BFY3-F1
#
_cell.length_a   1.000
_cell.length_b   1.000
_cell.length_c   1.000
_cell.angle_alpha   90.00
_cell.angle_beta   90.00
_cell.angle_gamma   90.00
#
_symmetry.space_group_name_H-M   'P 1'
#
loop_
_entity.id
_entity.type
_entity.pdbx_description
1 polymer ?
#
loop_
_entity_poly.entity_id
_entity_poly.type
_entity_poly.pdbx_seq_one_letter_code
_entity_poly.pdbx_strand_id
1 'polypeptide(L)'
;MPLATIGYESQTQDGVIARLLGAKVAVLIDVRAVAASRRAGFSKTLLAASLAQAGIEYVHLRQLGTPKPGRDAARKGRIGEMTQIFEDHMAEPAAQLELARATAIAADRKTALLCYEADACGCHRKILAEAIAEALGCEIENL
;
A
#
# COMPACT_ATOMS: atom_id res chain seq x y z
N MET A 1 -4.03 -2.09 -17.13
CA MET A 1 -4.53 -0.89 -16.40
C MET A 1 -3.40 -0.37 -15.52
N PRO A 2 -3.30 0.94 -15.24
CA PRO A 2 -2.25 1.44 -14.37
C PRO A 2 -2.46 0.98 -12.92
N LEU A 3 -1.38 0.64 -12.22
CA LEU A 3 -1.40 0.40 -10.78
C LEU A 3 -1.36 1.74 -10.04
N ALA A 4 -2.34 2.01 -9.19
CA ALA A 4 -2.35 3.23 -8.41
C ALA A 4 -1.57 3.06 -7.09
N THR A 5 -1.05 4.16 -6.53
CA THR A 5 -0.56 4.21 -5.16
C THR A 5 -1.12 5.42 -4.44
N ILE A 6 -1.31 5.32 -3.12
CA ILE A 6 -1.83 6.42 -2.31
C ILE A 6 -1.24 6.39 -0.90
N GLY A 7 -0.89 7.58 -0.41
CA GLY A 7 -0.44 7.84 0.95
C GLY A 7 -1.45 8.70 1.71
N TYR A 8 -1.59 8.47 3.03
CA TYR A 8 -2.59 9.19 3.82
C TYR A 8 -2.04 10.11 4.91
N GLU A 9 -0.72 10.27 5.06
CA GLU A 9 -0.05 11.08 6.09
C GLU A 9 -0.47 12.56 6.15
N SER A 10 -1.09 13.13 5.13
CA SER A 10 -1.63 14.50 5.18
C SER A 10 -3.07 14.60 4.66
N GLN A 11 -3.75 13.47 4.54
CA GLN A 11 -5.10 13.38 3.97
C GLN A 11 -6.15 12.98 5.02
N THR A 12 -7.38 13.48 4.85
CA THR A 12 -8.55 12.96 5.56
C THR A 12 -8.99 11.63 4.91
N GLN A 13 -9.78 10.84 5.64
CA GLN A 13 -10.34 9.60 5.09
C GLN A 13 -11.21 9.89 3.85
N ASP A 14 -12.08 10.90 3.93
CA ASP A 14 -12.94 11.32 2.82
C ASP A 14 -12.12 11.78 1.61
N GLY A 15 -11.02 12.52 1.85
CA GLY A 15 -10.11 12.95 0.78
C GLY A 15 -9.44 11.77 0.08
N VAL A 16 -9.02 10.74 0.83
CA VAL A 16 -8.49 9.50 0.24
C VAL A 16 -9.56 8.78 -0.58
N ILE A 17 -10.76 8.61 -0.02
CA ILE A 17 -11.87 7.92 -0.73
C ILE A 17 -12.24 8.68 -2.01
N ALA A 18 -12.31 10.01 -1.97
CA ALA A 18 -12.62 10.83 -3.14
C ALA A 18 -11.57 10.67 -4.25
N ARG A 19 -10.28 10.62 -3.91
CA ARG A 19 -9.19 10.37 -4.88
C ARG A 19 -9.28 8.97 -5.49
N LEU A 20 -9.56 7.96 -4.68
CA LEU A 20 -9.75 6.58 -5.15
C LEU A 20 -10.93 6.47 -6.12
N LEU A 21 -12.06 7.11 -5.80
CA LEU A 21 -13.23 7.16 -6.68
C LEU A 21 -12.94 7.91 -7.98
N GLY A 22 -12.25 9.05 -7.91
CA GLY A 22 -11.82 9.83 -9.09
C GLY A 22 -10.93 9.01 -10.03
N ALA A 23 -10.05 8.19 -9.47
CA ALA A 23 -9.18 7.26 -10.22
C ALA A 23 -9.84 5.92 -10.58
N LYS A 24 -11.14 5.75 -10.24
CA LYS A 24 -11.93 4.53 -10.48
C LYS A 24 -11.29 3.27 -9.90
N VAL A 25 -10.65 3.40 -8.73
CA VAL A 25 -10.07 2.27 -8.01
C VAL A 25 -11.19 1.38 -7.48
N ALA A 26 -11.14 0.09 -7.81
CA ALA A 26 -12.07 -0.92 -7.34
C ALA A 26 -11.57 -1.65 -6.09
N VAL A 27 -10.24 -1.75 -5.91
CA VAL A 27 -9.63 -2.44 -4.76
C VAL A 27 -8.52 -1.59 -4.16
N LEU A 28 -8.58 -1.36 -2.85
CA LEU A 28 -7.49 -0.79 -2.06
C LEU A 28 -6.76 -1.90 -1.32
N ILE A 29 -5.49 -2.10 -1.66
CA ILE A 29 -4.59 -3.02 -0.94
C ILE A 29 -3.83 -2.21 0.11
N ASP A 30 -4.16 -2.45 1.37
CA ASP A 30 -3.39 -1.96 2.51
C ASP A 30 -2.12 -2.80 2.68
N VAL A 31 -0.97 -2.17 2.48
CA VAL A 31 0.36 -2.80 2.62
C VAL A 31 1.04 -2.39 3.92
N ARG A 32 0.28 -1.99 4.96
CA ARG A 32 0.84 -1.71 6.28
C ARG A 32 1.06 -3.00 7.05
N ALA A 33 2.26 -3.15 7.63
CA ALA A 33 2.54 -4.26 8.55
C ALA A 33 1.69 -4.19 9.83
N VAL A 34 1.23 -2.99 10.18
CA VAL A 34 0.31 -2.72 11.28
C VAL A 34 -0.76 -1.75 10.77
N ALA A 35 -1.97 -2.27 10.49
CA ALA A 35 -3.12 -1.48 10.04
C ALA A 35 -3.86 -0.77 11.19
N ALA A 36 -3.09 -0.29 12.16
CA ALA A 36 -3.57 0.59 13.23
C ALA A 36 -2.99 1.98 13.00
N SER A 37 -3.87 2.98 12.92
CA SER A 37 -3.48 4.37 12.70
C SER A 37 -4.11 5.25 13.76
N ARG A 38 -3.36 6.27 14.20
CA ARG A 38 -3.87 7.34 15.06
C ARG A 38 -4.61 8.42 14.26
N ARG A 39 -4.51 8.40 12.93
CA ARG A 39 -5.27 9.30 12.06
C ARG A 39 -6.71 8.83 12.01
N ALA A 40 -7.64 9.74 12.29
CA ALA A 40 -9.07 9.48 12.24
C ALA A 40 -9.45 8.84 10.90
N GLY A 41 -10.26 7.78 10.94
CA GLY A 41 -10.70 7.05 9.75
C GLY A 41 -9.77 5.93 9.26
N PHE A 42 -8.49 5.91 9.65
CA PHE A 42 -7.50 4.99 9.05
C PHE A 42 -7.18 3.74 9.89
N SER A 43 -7.97 3.43 10.92
CA SER A 43 -7.93 2.10 11.54
C SER A 43 -8.52 1.07 10.56
N LYS A 44 -8.01 -0.17 10.57
CA LYS A 44 -8.44 -1.23 9.63
C LYS A 44 -9.97 -1.33 9.52
N THR A 45 -10.67 -1.45 10.65
CA THR A 45 -12.12 -1.66 10.67
C THR A 45 -12.88 -0.47 10.11
N LEU A 46 -12.51 0.75 10.51
CA LEU A 46 -13.20 1.97 10.06
C LEU A 46 -12.93 2.25 8.58
N LEU A 47 -11.67 2.06 8.14
CA LEU A 47 -11.28 2.23 6.76
C LEU A 47 -12.01 1.24 5.83
N ALA A 48 -12.04 -0.05 6.21
CA ALA A 48 -12.74 -1.06 5.45
C ALA A 48 -14.25 -0.77 5.34
N ALA A 49 -14.89 -0.34 6.44
CA ALA A 49 -16.31 0.00 6.44
C ALA A 49 -16.63 1.19 5.52
N SER A 50 -15.85 2.27 5.57
CA SER A 50 -16.06 3.44 4.71
C SER A 50 -15.77 3.15 3.24
N LEU A 51 -14.77 2.34 2.93
CA LEU A 51 -14.48 1.92 1.55
C LEU A 51 -15.60 1.05 0.98
N ALA A 52 -16.14 0.12 1.78
CA ALA A 52 -17.27 -0.71 1.37
C ALA A 52 -18.51 0.14 1.05
N GLN A 53 -18.79 1.19 1.83
CA GLN A 53 -19.87 2.15 1.53
C GLN A 53 -19.64 2.90 0.21
N ALA A 54 -18.38 3.12 -0.17
CA ALA A 54 -17.99 3.73 -1.44
C ALA A 54 -17.89 2.71 -2.60
N GLY A 55 -18.17 1.42 -2.36
CA GLY A 55 -18.06 0.37 -3.37
C GLY A 55 -16.62 -0.06 -3.69
N ILE A 56 -15.67 0.24 -2.81
CA ILE A 56 -14.25 -0.11 -2.96
C ILE A 56 -13.93 -1.30 -2.03
N GLU A 57 -13.41 -2.39 -2.60
CA GLU A 57 -12.97 -3.53 -1.81
C GLU A 57 -11.70 -3.17 -1.03
N TYR A 58 -11.62 -3.61 0.23
CA TYR A 58 -10.44 -3.45 1.07
C TYR A 58 -9.76 -4.79 1.30
N VAL A 59 -8.48 -4.89 0.94
CA VAL A 59 -7.65 -6.07 1.16
C VAL A 59 -6.44 -5.67 2.00
N HIS A 60 -6.18 -6.36 3.10
CA HIS A 60 -5.00 -6.12 3.94
C HIS A 60 -3.98 -7.24 3.74
N LEU A 61 -2.82 -6.90 3.17
CA LEU A 61 -1.70 -7.80 2.94
C LEU A 61 -0.55 -7.40 3.85
N ARG A 62 -0.50 -8.02 5.02
CA ARG A 62 0.38 -7.62 6.12
C ARG A 62 1.85 -7.92 5.84
N GLN A 63 2.13 -9.01 5.12
CA GLN A 63 3.48 -9.43 4.75
C GLN A 63 4.08 -8.53 3.68
N LEU A 64 3.30 -7.66 3.05
CA LEU A 64 3.82 -6.59 2.20
C LEU A 64 4.23 -5.34 2.99
N GLY A 65 4.05 -5.32 4.31
CA GLY A 65 4.43 -4.16 5.12
C GLY A 65 5.84 -4.21 5.66
N THR A 66 6.45 -3.04 5.83
CA THR A 66 7.78 -2.92 6.43
C THR A 66 7.82 -3.56 7.82
N PRO A 67 8.74 -4.50 8.09
CA PRO A 67 8.88 -5.14 9.40
C PRO A 67 9.32 -4.13 10.47
N LYS A 68 9.20 -4.50 11.75
CA LYS A 68 9.45 -3.56 12.86
C LYS A 68 10.84 -2.90 12.80
N PRO A 69 11.94 -3.65 12.58
CA PRO A 69 13.26 -3.04 12.47
C PRO A 69 13.35 -2.00 11.34
N GLY A 70 12.78 -2.29 10.17
CA GLY A 70 12.73 -1.35 9.05
C GLY A 70 11.91 -0.10 9.35
N ARG A 71 10.75 -0.25 10.02
CA ARG A 71 9.96 0.91 10.48
C ARG A 71 10.73 1.77 11.49
N ASP A 72 11.48 1.16 12.38
CA ASP A 72 12.29 1.88 13.37
C ASP A 72 13.48 2.59 12.69
N ALA A 73 14.05 2.03 11.62
CA ALA A 73 15.06 2.69 10.79
C ALA A 73 14.47 3.90 10.02
N ALA A 74 13.30 3.74 9.37
CA ALA A 74 12.61 4.85 8.69
C ALA A 74 12.32 6.02 9.63
N ARG A 75 11.82 5.75 10.85
CA ARG A 75 11.57 6.79 11.86
C ARG A 75 12.81 7.57 12.28
N LYS A 76 14.00 6.96 12.15
CA LYS A 76 15.30 7.59 12.43
C LYS A 76 15.91 8.27 11.19
N GLY A 77 15.18 8.32 10.07
CA GLY A 77 15.67 8.86 8.80
C GLY A 77 16.68 7.95 8.09
N ARG A 78 16.86 6.70 8.53
CA ARG A 78 17.83 5.76 7.97
C ARG A 78 17.19 4.96 6.83
N ILE A 79 16.88 5.66 5.74
CA ILE A 79 16.11 5.10 4.61
C ILE A 79 16.82 3.91 3.96
N GLY A 80 18.14 3.99 3.74
CA GLY A 80 18.90 2.86 3.16
C GLY A 80 18.85 1.59 4.01
N GLU A 81 18.92 1.71 5.34
CA GLU A 81 18.76 0.57 6.26
C GLU A 81 17.34 0.01 6.21
N MET A 82 16.32 0.87 6.14
CA MET A 82 14.94 0.43 5.97
C MET A 82 14.75 -0.33 4.65
N THR A 83 15.29 0.18 3.55
CA THR A 83 15.24 -0.46 2.23
C THR A 83 15.84 -1.85 2.27
N GLN A 84 17.07 -2.00 2.78
CA GLN A 84 17.72 -3.31 2.88
C GLN A 84 16.88 -4.30 3.69
N ILE A 85 16.42 -3.88 4.87
CA ILE A 85 15.58 -4.72 5.73
C ILE A 85 14.28 -5.13 5.02
N PHE A 86 13.68 -4.22 4.25
CA PHE A 86 12.46 -4.50 3.52
C PHE A 86 12.68 -5.45 2.35
N GLU A 87 13.78 -5.29 1.61
CA GLU A 87 14.17 -6.20 0.51
C GLU A 87 14.44 -7.62 1.02
N ASP A 88 15.17 -7.76 2.13
CA ASP A 88 15.41 -9.06 2.78
C ASP A 88 14.08 -9.72 3.21
N HIS A 89 13.18 -8.93 3.79
CA HIS A 89 11.83 -9.38 4.17
C HIS A 89 11.00 -9.79 2.94
N MET A 90 11.12 -9.08 1.82
CA MET A 90 10.42 -9.42 0.59
C MET A 90 10.91 -10.75 -0.01
N ALA A 91 12.11 -11.22 0.31
CA ALA A 91 12.59 -12.54 -0.11
C ALA A 91 11.92 -13.70 0.66
N GLU A 92 11.21 -13.43 1.76
CA GLU A 92 10.54 -14.48 2.54
C GLU A 92 9.35 -15.10 1.79
N PRO A 93 9.12 -16.44 1.91
CA PRO A 93 8.02 -17.11 1.21
C PRO A 93 6.63 -16.51 1.47
N ALA A 94 6.39 -16.03 2.69
CA ALA A 94 5.12 -15.42 3.07
C ALA A 94 4.89 -14.06 2.36
N ALA A 95 5.96 -13.26 2.20
CA ALA A 95 5.90 -12.01 1.46
C ALA A 95 5.70 -12.25 -0.04
N GLN A 96 6.39 -13.25 -0.60
CA GLN A 96 6.23 -13.65 -2.00
C GLN A 96 4.80 -14.13 -2.32
N LEU A 97 4.18 -14.89 -1.41
CA LEU A 97 2.79 -15.33 -1.58
C LEU A 97 1.80 -14.16 -1.60
N GLU A 98 1.95 -13.19 -0.71
CA GLU A 98 1.10 -12.00 -0.71
C GLU A 98 1.40 -11.07 -1.89
N LEU A 99 2.65 -11.02 -2.36
CA LEU A 99 3.02 -10.25 -3.55
C LEU A 99 2.33 -10.84 -4.79
N ALA A 100 2.38 -12.16 -4.97
CA ALA A 100 1.66 -12.85 -6.04
C ALA A 100 0.15 -12.60 -5.95
N ARG A 101 -0.43 -12.59 -4.75
CA ARG A 101 -1.84 -12.24 -4.54
C ARG A 101 -2.15 -10.79 -4.93
N ALA A 102 -1.30 -9.84 -4.55
CA ALA A 102 -1.46 -8.44 -4.94
C ALA A 102 -1.39 -8.26 -6.46
N THR A 103 -0.42 -8.91 -7.11
CA THR A 103 -0.28 -8.92 -8.57
C THR A 103 -1.52 -9.49 -9.26
N ALA A 104 -2.06 -10.60 -8.78
CA ALA A 104 -3.28 -11.20 -9.32
C ALA A 104 -4.50 -10.27 -9.20
N ILE A 105 -4.66 -9.59 -8.05
CA ILE A 105 -5.72 -8.60 -7.86
C ILE A 105 -5.55 -7.42 -8.82
N ALA A 106 -4.33 -6.91 -8.97
CA ALA A 106 -4.02 -5.77 -9.85
C ALA A 106 -4.15 -6.12 -11.35
N ALA A 107 -3.96 -7.38 -11.73
CA ALA A 107 -4.20 -7.86 -13.09
C ALA A 107 -5.69 -7.87 -13.45
N ASP A 108 -6.55 -8.19 -12.49
CA ASP A 108 -8.00 -8.33 -12.67
C ASP A 108 -8.74 -6.97 -12.56
N ARG A 109 -8.39 -6.13 -11.57
CA ARG A 109 -9.13 -4.91 -11.23
C ARG A 109 -8.22 -3.72 -10.99
N LYS A 110 -8.71 -2.51 -11.30
CA LYS A 110 -8.02 -1.25 -11.00
C LYS A 110 -7.76 -1.15 -9.49
N THR A 111 -6.49 -1.20 -9.11
CA THR A 111 -6.06 -1.38 -7.73
C THR A 111 -5.17 -0.22 -7.28
N ALA A 112 -5.28 0.17 -6.01
CA ALA A 112 -4.36 1.10 -5.37
C ALA A 112 -3.63 0.46 -4.19
N LEU A 113 -2.32 0.68 -4.07
CA LEU A 113 -1.54 0.34 -2.88
C LEU A 113 -1.57 1.48 -1.86
N LEU A 114 -1.92 1.18 -0.62
CA LEU A 114 -2.00 2.14 0.48
C LEU A 114 -0.87 1.96 1.49
N CYS A 115 -0.12 3.03 1.78
CA CYS A 115 0.77 3.12 2.93
C CYS A 115 0.51 4.40 3.74
N TYR A 116 1.31 4.64 4.79
CA TYR A 116 1.16 5.85 5.61
C TYR A 116 1.71 7.09 4.89
N GLU A 117 2.97 7.03 4.45
CA GLU A 117 3.77 8.14 3.94
C GLU A 117 3.07 8.84 2.76
N ALA A 118 3.06 10.18 2.75
CA ALA A 118 2.46 10.90 1.63
C ALA A 118 3.25 10.66 0.34
N ASP A 119 4.58 10.80 0.42
CA ASP A 119 5.51 10.57 -0.68
C ASP A 119 5.86 9.08 -0.81
N ALA A 120 5.91 8.59 -2.05
CA ALA A 120 6.41 7.26 -2.36
C ALA A 120 7.94 7.18 -2.29
N CYS A 121 8.65 8.31 -2.36
CA CYS A 121 10.10 8.38 -2.27
C CYS A 121 10.58 7.87 -0.91
N GLY A 122 11.38 6.80 -0.90
CA GLY A 122 11.85 6.17 0.34
C GLY A 122 10.78 5.39 1.10
N CYS A 123 9.61 5.14 0.51
CA CYS A 123 8.56 4.29 1.08
C CYS A 123 8.62 2.87 0.51
N HIS A 124 8.30 1.87 1.32
CA HIS A 124 8.20 0.46 0.88
C HIS A 124 7.15 0.25 -0.21
N ARG A 125 6.12 1.11 -0.28
CA ARG A 125 5.10 1.03 -1.33
C ARG A 125 5.68 1.18 -2.73
N LYS A 126 6.78 1.94 -2.88
CA LYS A 126 7.46 2.12 -4.18
C LYS A 126 8.04 0.80 -4.66
N ILE A 127 8.76 0.09 -3.79
CA ILE A 127 9.38 -1.21 -4.09
C ILE A 127 8.31 -2.21 -4.52
N LEU A 128 7.17 -2.26 -3.81
CA LEU A 128 6.04 -3.11 -4.17
C LEU A 128 5.39 -2.70 -5.50
N ALA A 129 5.15 -1.40 -5.70
CA ALA A 129 4.50 -0.90 -6.91
C ALA A 129 5.36 -1.19 -8.15
N GLU A 130 6.68 -1.00 -8.06
CA GLU A 130 7.64 -1.31 -9.12
C GLU A 130 7.62 -2.81 -9.45
N ALA A 131 7.69 -3.68 -8.44
CA ALA A 131 7.65 -5.13 -8.67
C ALA A 131 6.34 -5.60 -9.34
N ILE A 132 5.19 -5.07 -8.92
CA ILE A 132 3.89 -5.43 -9.50
C ILE A 132 3.75 -4.84 -10.92
N ALA A 133 4.17 -3.58 -11.11
CA ALA A 133 4.12 -2.91 -12.40
C ALA A 133 5.01 -3.60 -13.43
N GLU A 134 6.22 -4.02 -13.05
CA GLU A 134 7.12 -4.81 -13.88
C GLU A 134 6.49 -6.15 -14.28
N ALA A 135 5.92 -6.88 -13.31
CA ALA A 135 5.28 -8.16 -13.57
C ALA A 135 4.07 -8.06 -14.51
N LEU A 136 3.36 -6.93 -14.51
CA LEU A 136 2.16 -6.70 -15.32
C LEU A 136 2.42 -5.89 -16.59
N GLY A 137 3.61 -5.32 -16.76
CA GLY A 137 3.93 -4.38 -17.83
C GLY A 137 3.01 -3.15 -17.82
N CYS A 138 2.71 -2.58 -16.64
CA CYS A 138 1.80 -1.45 -16.51
C CYS A 138 2.44 -0.21 -15.88
N GLU A 139 1.84 0.95 -16.11
CA GLU A 139 2.28 2.22 -15.53
C GLU A 139 1.87 2.35 -14.06
N ILE A 140 2.66 3.10 -13.28
CA ILE A 140 2.35 3.45 -11.89
C ILE A 140 1.74 4.86 -11.85
N GLU A 141 0.59 4.99 -11.20
CA GLU A 141 -0.11 6.25 -10.99
C GLU A 141 -0.06 6.63 -9.50
N ASN A 142 0.60 7.74 -9.15
CA ASN A 142 0.61 8.24 -7.78
C ASN A 142 -0.58 9.19 -7.58
N LEU A 143 -1.57 8.75 -6.81
CA LEU A 143 -2.80 9.51 -6.56
C LEU A 143 -2.60 10.65 -5.61
#